data_AF-A0A1X0YA53-F1
#
_entry.id   AF-A0A1X0YA53-F1
#
_cell.length_a   1.000
_cell.length_b   1.000
_cell.length_c   1.000
_cell.angle_alpha   90.00
_cell.angle_beta   90.00
_cell.angle_gamma   90.00
#
_symmetry.space_group_name_H-M   'P 1'
#
loop_
_entity.id
_entity.type
_entity.pdbx_description
1 polymer ?
#
loop_
_entity_poly.entity_id
_entity_poly.type
_entity_poly.pdbx_seq_one_letter_code
_entity_poly.pdbx_strand_id
1 'polypeptide(L)'
;MRISMTLFISIILAACAGPRGSWEWQRAPDASEVRNVDTDIWECEIFADENDDDVVWRPANGRPYGEWGNFNFEWCMQERGWRLEFITD
;
A
#
# COMPACT_ATOMS: atom_id res chain seq x y z
N MET A 1 -22.86 -37.61 -16.74
CA MET A 1 -21.44 -37.41 -16.36
C MET A 1 -20.75 -36.20 -17.02
N ARG A 2 -21.46 -35.30 -17.73
CA ARG A 2 -20.87 -34.07 -18.32
C ARG A 2 -21.16 -32.80 -17.50
N ILE A 3 -22.30 -32.76 -16.81
CA ILE A 3 -22.76 -31.60 -16.01
C ILE A 3 -21.82 -31.32 -14.82
N SER A 4 -21.26 -32.37 -14.22
CA SER A 4 -20.38 -32.24 -13.04
C SER A 4 -19.01 -31.65 -13.37
N MET A 5 -18.56 -31.77 -14.62
CA MET A 5 -17.25 -31.28 -15.07
C MET A 5 -17.31 -29.79 -15.43
N THR A 6 -18.41 -29.35 -16.04
CA THR A 6 -18.66 -27.91 -16.29
C THR A 6 -18.80 -27.11 -15.00
N LEU A 7 -19.46 -27.67 -13.97
CA LEU A 7 -19.62 -26.99 -12.68
C LEU A 7 -18.28 -26.72 -11.98
N PHE A 8 -17.37 -27.71 -12.01
CA PHE A 8 -16.03 -27.58 -11.45
C PHE A 8 -15.20 -26.51 -12.16
N ILE A 9 -15.28 -26.43 -13.49
CA ILE A 9 -14.56 -25.44 -14.28
C ILE A 9 -15.08 -24.01 -13.97
N SER A 10 -16.39 -23.84 -13.80
CA SER A 10 -16.99 -22.56 -13.44
C SER A 10 -16.54 -22.05 -12.06
N ILE A 11 -16.41 -22.94 -11.08
CA ILE A 11 -15.96 -22.58 -9.72
C ILE A 11 -14.48 -22.16 -9.74
N ILE A 12 -13.64 -22.85 -10.51
CA ILE A 12 -12.22 -22.50 -10.65
C ILE A 12 -12.06 -21.13 -11.34
N LEU A 13 -12.84 -20.84 -12.38
CA LEU A 13 -12.81 -19.55 -13.07
C LEU A 13 -13.27 -18.39 -12.18
N ALA A 14 -14.27 -18.61 -11.30
CA ALA A 14 -14.70 -17.61 -10.33
C ALA A 14 -13.64 -17.37 -9.23
N ALA A 15 -12.86 -18.39 -8.84
CA ALA A 15 -11.80 -18.26 -7.85
C ALA A 15 -10.55 -17.50 -8.35
N CYS A 16 -10.37 -17.35 -9.68
CA CYS A 16 -9.28 -16.54 -10.25
C CYS A 16 -9.62 -15.05 -10.34
N ALA A 17 -10.88 -14.65 -10.12
CA ALA A 17 -11.25 -13.25 -9.98
C ALA A 17 -11.01 -12.80 -8.53
N GLY A 18 -9.74 -12.72 -8.14
CA GLY A 18 -9.36 -12.07 -6.89
C GLY A 18 -9.86 -10.62 -6.86
N PRO A 19 -10.01 -10.02 -5.66
CA PRO A 19 -10.39 -8.62 -5.56
C PRO A 19 -9.37 -7.77 -6.34
N ARG A 20 -9.86 -7.04 -7.34
CA ARG A 20 -9.07 -6.03 -8.04
C ARG A 20 -9.00 -4.79 -7.15
N GLY A 21 -7.88 -4.11 -7.22
CA GLY A 21 -7.63 -2.94 -6.40
C GLY A 21 -6.22 -2.41 -6.53
N SER A 22 -6.01 -1.26 -5.92
CA SER A 22 -4.75 -0.50 -5.88
C SER A 22 -4.38 -0.21 -4.44
N TRP A 23 -3.07 -0.16 -4.17
CA TRP A 23 -2.59 0.45 -2.93
C TRP A 23 -2.53 1.95 -3.13
N GLU A 24 -3.24 2.69 -2.29
CA GLU A 24 -3.32 4.14 -2.39
C GLU A 24 -3.02 4.79 -1.04
N TRP A 25 -2.38 5.96 -1.08
CA TRP A 25 -2.17 6.78 0.10
C TRP A 25 -3.47 7.47 0.47
N GLN A 26 -4.07 7.02 1.57
CA GLN A 26 -5.26 7.59 2.14
C GLN A 26 -4.89 8.48 3.33
N ARG A 27 -5.66 9.54 3.53
CA ARG A 27 -5.45 10.42 4.68
C ARG A 27 -5.87 9.69 5.95
N ALA A 28 -5.00 9.71 6.95
CA ALA A 28 -5.29 9.18 8.27
C ALA A 28 -6.46 9.98 8.90
N PRO A 29 -7.42 9.30 9.56
CA PRO A 29 -8.59 9.97 10.16
C PRO A 29 -8.24 11.03 11.22
N ASP A 30 -7.06 10.91 11.82
CA ASP A 30 -6.51 11.77 12.86
C ASP A 30 -5.60 12.90 12.33
N ALA A 31 -5.41 13.00 11.00
CA ALA A 31 -4.61 14.05 10.41
C ALA A 31 -5.28 15.43 10.58
N SER A 32 -4.58 16.36 11.25
CA SER A 32 -5.09 17.69 11.60
C SER A 32 -5.00 18.73 10.47
N GLU A 33 -4.19 18.48 9.44
CA GLU A 33 -3.88 19.43 8.38
C GLU A 33 -4.48 19.06 7.01
N VAL A 34 -4.85 20.07 6.21
CA VAL A 34 -5.19 19.88 4.79
C VAL A 34 -3.93 19.90 3.96
N ARG A 35 -3.46 18.71 3.56
CA ARG A 35 -2.27 18.49 2.73
C ARG A 35 -2.61 17.85 1.38
N ASN A 36 -1.80 18.13 0.37
CA ASN A 36 -1.88 17.53 -0.96
C ASN A 36 -0.93 16.31 -1.01
N VAL A 37 -1.46 15.15 -1.43
CA VAL A 37 -0.71 13.89 -1.45
C VAL A 37 0.50 13.93 -2.38
N ASP A 38 0.38 14.55 -3.56
CA ASP A 38 1.46 14.61 -4.55
C ASP A 38 2.63 15.46 -4.06
N THR A 39 2.32 16.57 -3.37
CA THR A 39 3.35 17.42 -2.74
C THR A 39 4.08 16.66 -1.63
N ASP A 40 3.35 15.95 -0.78
CA ASP A 40 3.95 15.18 0.30
C ASP A 40 4.78 14.02 -0.23
N ILE A 41 4.33 13.32 -1.27
CA ILE A 41 5.12 12.30 -1.96
C ILE A 41 6.44 12.89 -2.44
N TRP A 42 6.41 14.01 -3.18
CA TRP A 42 7.64 14.60 -3.71
C TRP A 42 8.63 15.02 -2.62
N GLU A 43 8.16 15.66 -1.55
CA GLU A 43 9.02 16.05 -0.43
C GLU A 43 9.55 14.84 0.35
N CYS A 44 8.75 13.78 0.49
CA CYS A 44 9.17 12.56 1.16
C CYS A 44 10.17 11.74 0.33
N GLU A 45 10.14 11.82 -1.01
CA GLU A 45 11.18 11.23 -1.87
C GLU A 45 12.52 11.96 -1.69
N ILE A 46 12.52 13.29 -1.58
CA ILE A 46 13.74 14.06 -1.28
C ILE A 46 14.27 13.69 0.09
N PHE A 47 13.40 13.65 1.11
CA PHE A 47 13.78 13.23 2.45
C PHE A 47 14.40 11.82 2.44
N ALA A 48 13.79 10.91 1.69
CA ALA A 48 14.29 9.56 1.54
C ALA A 48 15.69 9.51 0.92
N ASP A 49 15.90 10.20 -0.20
CA ASP A 49 17.19 10.30 -0.91
C ASP A 49 18.29 10.88 -0.01
N GLU A 50 17.97 11.92 0.77
CA GLU A 50 18.91 12.55 1.70
C GLU A 50 19.29 11.67 2.90
N ASN A 51 18.49 10.65 3.22
CA ASN A 51 18.63 9.84 4.44
C ASN A 51 18.83 8.34 4.15
N ASP A 52 19.00 7.93 2.89
CA ASP A 52 19.02 6.51 2.49
C ASP A 52 20.22 5.74 3.07
N ASP A 53 21.31 6.44 3.40
CA ASP A 53 22.52 5.87 4.02
C ASP A 53 22.37 5.60 5.54
N ASP A 54 21.43 6.27 6.22
CA ASP A 54 21.16 6.11 7.66
C ASP A 54 19.94 5.20 7.85
N VAL A 55 20.17 3.89 7.80
CA VAL A 55 19.13 2.88 8.09
C VAL A 55 18.68 2.99 9.55
N VAL A 56 17.65 3.81 9.80
CA VAL A 56 17.02 3.92 11.11
C VAL A 56 16.20 2.64 11.34
N TRP A 57 16.81 1.64 11.99
CA TRP A 57 16.11 0.40 12.33
C TRP A 57 14.98 0.68 13.34
N ARG A 58 13.73 0.66 12.86
CA ARG A 58 12.51 0.67 13.69
C ARG A 58 11.54 -0.39 13.15
N PRO A 59 10.76 -1.04 14.03
CA PRO A 59 9.76 -2.00 13.59
C PRO A 59 8.70 -1.24 12.79
N ALA A 60 8.74 -1.40 11.47
CA ALA A 60 7.63 -1.05 10.60
C ALA A 60 6.45 -1.92 11.06
N ASN A 61 5.53 -1.33 11.83
CA ASN A 61 4.26 -1.96 12.15
C ASN A 61 3.47 -2.07 10.84
N GLY A 62 3.74 -3.15 10.11
CA GLY A 62 3.38 -3.35 8.71
C GLY A 62 4.66 -3.71 7.96
N ARG A 63 4.88 -4.95 7.53
CA ARG A 63 4.03 -5.63 6.55
C ARG A 63 4.29 -7.15 6.59
N PRO A 64 3.24 -8.00 6.55
CA PRO A 64 3.35 -9.30 5.91
C PRO A 64 3.17 -9.13 4.39
N TYR A 65 4.13 -9.65 3.62
CA TYR A 65 4.23 -9.72 2.14
C TYR A 65 4.78 -8.50 1.38
N GLY A 66 5.94 -8.71 0.73
CA GLY A 66 6.36 -8.05 -0.50
C GLY A 66 7.12 -6.73 -0.33
N GLU A 67 8.44 -6.83 -0.22
CA GLU A 67 9.42 -5.74 -0.16
C GLU A 67 9.30 -4.73 -1.31
N TRP A 68 8.62 -3.60 -1.14
CA TRP A 68 8.82 -2.39 -1.97
C TRP A 68 8.46 -1.15 -1.17
N GLY A 69 9.47 -0.32 -0.86
CA GLY A 69 9.32 1.00 -0.25
C GLY A 69 10.58 1.47 0.48
N ASN A 70 10.96 2.73 0.31
CA ASN A 70 12.00 3.37 1.10
C ASN A 70 11.43 3.64 2.52
N PHE A 71 12.08 3.13 3.57
CA PHE A 71 11.57 3.26 4.95
C PHE A 71 11.41 4.74 5.36
N ASN A 72 12.38 5.58 4.98
CA ASN A 72 12.35 7.01 5.27
C ASN A 72 11.19 7.69 4.54
N PHE A 73 10.91 7.30 3.30
CA PHE A 73 9.73 7.77 2.57
C PHE A 73 8.43 7.40 3.31
N GLU A 74 8.25 6.13 3.65
CA GLU A 74 7.03 5.66 4.31
C GLU A 74 6.84 6.28 5.70
N TRP A 75 7.93 6.50 6.43
CA TRP A 75 7.93 7.21 7.70
C TRP A 75 7.48 8.66 7.53
N CYS A 76 8.08 9.39 6.57
CA CYS A 76 7.72 10.76 6.26
C CYS A 76 6.23 10.89 5.89
N MET A 77 5.70 9.96 5.09
CA MET A 77 4.28 9.92 4.73
C MET A 77 3.39 9.71 5.97
N GLN A 78 3.76 8.82 6.89
CA GLN A 78 3.01 8.57 8.13
C GLN A 78 3.02 9.76 9.09
N GLU A 79 4.17 10.39 9.29
CA GLU A 79 4.28 11.60 10.14
C GLU A 79 3.44 12.76 9.59
N ARG A 80 3.22 12.80 8.27
CA ARG A 80 2.34 13.76 7.60
C ARG A 80 0.86 13.36 7.61
N GLY A 81 0.53 12.24 8.25
CA GLY A 81 -0.84 11.76 8.41
C GLY A 81 -1.38 10.99 7.19
N TRP A 82 -0.53 10.26 6.46
CA TRP A 82 -0.93 9.35 5.40
C TRP A 82 -0.81 7.88 5.83
N ARG A 83 -1.69 7.03 5.30
CA ARG A 83 -1.67 5.57 5.48
C ARG A 83 -1.85 4.89 4.14
N LEU A 84 -1.12 3.81 3.91
CA LEU A 84 -1.26 3.02 2.69
C LEU A 84 -2.40 2.03 2.88
N GLU A 85 -3.45 2.15 2.06
CA GLU A 85 -4.64 1.31 2.15
C GLU A 85 -4.89 0.61 0.80
N PHE A 86 -5.32 -0.65 0.84
CA PHE A 86 -5.71 -1.36 -0.37
C PHE A 86 -7.17 -1.03 -0.69
N ILE A 87 -7.37 -0.29 -1.76
CA ILE A 87 -8.67 0.12 -2.26
C ILE A 87 -9.12 -0.90 -3.29
N THR A 88 -10.24 -1.56 -3.05
CA THR A 88 -10.85 -2.47 -4.02
C THR A 88 -11.70 -1.71 -5.03
N ASP A 89 -11.62 -2.10 -6.31
CA ASP A 89 -12.49 -1.59 -7.39
C ASP A 89 -13.98 -1.95 -7.21
#